data_AF-A0A292Z1Q4-F1
#
_entry.id   AF-A0A292Z1Q4-F1
#
_cell.length_a   1.000
_cell.length_b   1.000
_cell.length_c   1.000
_cell.angle_alpha   90.00
_cell.angle_beta   90.00
_cell.angle_gamma   90.00
#
_symmetry.space_group_name_H-M   'P 1'
#
loop_
_entity.id
_entity.type
_entity.pdbx_description
1 polymer ?
#
loop_
_entity_poly.entity_id
_entity_poly.type
_entity_poly.pdbx_seq_one_letter_code
_entity_poly.pdbx_strand_id
1 'polypeptide(L)'
;MNHDPDDRGGPGTGGPDPDRAIDEFDRIVAAWRSEGPVPQWPDEIATPAAAPAPPRPDGPRDEEPTPARGIARPTSDEPSDADEPDEHFVPPEPPPLPRLGPPAIVGIALLALGLLLVVAPSVLGMSSVYGLPLGLLSLAAGLGWLVLRLWPTPADGDPDEDDDGAVL
;
A
#
# COMPACT_ATOMS: atom_id res chain seq x y z
N MET A 1 -6.49 39.69 -47.27
CA MET A 1 -7.14 39.53 -45.95
C MET A 1 -6.20 38.69 -45.08
N ASN A 2 -5.69 39.29 -44.01
CA ASN A 2 -4.81 38.63 -43.03
C ASN A 2 -5.61 37.60 -42.24
N HIS A 3 -5.09 36.37 -42.12
CA HIS A 3 -5.47 35.47 -41.04
C HIS A 3 -4.56 35.74 -39.85
N ASP A 4 -5.16 36.18 -38.75
CA ASP A 4 -4.52 36.45 -37.47
C ASP A 4 -4.34 35.12 -36.71
N PRO A 5 -3.12 34.75 -36.25
CA PRO A 5 -2.85 33.49 -35.57
C PRO A 5 -2.85 33.61 -34.03
N ASP A 6 -3.79 34.37 -33.44
CA ASP A 6 -3.86 34.59 -31.99
C ASP A 6 -5.26 34.31 -31.42
N ASP A 7 -5.66 33.03 -31.36
CA ASP A 7 -6.68 32.57 -30.41
C ASP A 7 -6.20 31.33 -29.64
N ARG A 8 -4.99 31.46 -29.08
CA ARG A 8 -4.47 30.57 -28.04
C ARG A 8 -4.95 31.06 -26.68
N GLY A 9 -6.14 30.61 -26.28
CA GLY A 9 -6.61 30.72 -24.90
C GLY A 9 -5.85 29.78 -23.96
N GLY A 10 -4.81 30.31 -23.31
CA GLY A 10 -4.43 30.15 -21.89
C GLY A 10 -4.21 28.75 -21.25
N PRO A 11 -3.20 28.59 -20.38
CA PRO A 11 -2.76 27.30 -19.85
C PRO A 11 -3.60 26.88 -18.62
N GLY A 12 -4.51 25.94 -18.82
CA GLY A 12 -5.10 25.18 -17.73
C GLY A 12 -4.12 24.10 -17.25
N THR A 13 -3.86 24.07 -15.95
CA THR A 13 -3.22 22.96 -15.23
C THR A 13 -3.87 21.63 -15.61
N GLY A 14 -3.22 20.89 -16.52
CA GLY A 14 -3.67 19.59 -17.00
C GLY A 14 -3.49 18.50 -15.93
N GLY A 15 -4.29 18.56 -14.87
CA GLY A 15 -4.65 17.35 -14.13
C GLY A 15 -5.53 16.48 -15.04
N PRO A 16 -5.52 15.14 -14.88
CA PRO A 16 -6.43 14.29 -15.62
C PRO A 16 -7.86 14.80 -15.40
N ASP A 17 -8.52 15.11 -16.51
CA ASP A 17 -9.92 15.48 -16.54
C ASP A 17 -10.72 14.42 -15.76
N PRO A 18 -11.39 14.78 -14.64
CA PRO A 18 -12.08 13.81 -13.79
C PRO A 18 -13.14 13.02 -14.56
N ASP A 19 -13.75 13.64 -15.57
CA ASP A 19 -14.75 12.99 -16.42
C ASP A 19 -14.10 11.90 -17.28
N ARG A 20 -12.88 12.14 -17.80
CA ARG A 20 -12.09 11.15 -18.53
C ARG A 20 -11.69 9.95 -17.66
N ALA A 21 -11.41 10.17 -16.38
CA ALA A 21 -11.04 9.09 -15.46
C ALA A 21 -12.25 8.18 -15.12
N ILE A 22 -13.44 8.77 -14.99
CA ILE A 22 -14.70 8.03 -14.81
C ILE A 22 -15.00 7.19 -16.06
N ASP A 23 -14.86 7.76 -17.25
CA ASP A 23 -15.05 7.05 -18.53
C ASP A 23 -14.09 5.86 -18.73
N GLU A 24 -12.83 5.99 -18.28
CA GLU A 24 -11.83 4.93 -18.37
C GLU A 24 -12.14 3.78 -17.40
N PHE A 25 -12.57 4.11 -16.19
CA PHE A 25 -13.01 3.12 -15.21
C PHE A 25 -14.23 2.33 -15.72
N ASP A 26 -15.24 2.99 -16.28
CA ASP A 26 -16.43 2.33 -16.83
C ASP A 26 -16.07 1.37 -17.97
N ARG A 27 -15.08 1.73 -18.80
CA ARG A 27 -14.56 0.84 -19.85
C ARG A 27 -13.93 -0.43 -19.28
N ILE A 28 -13.13 -0.30 -18.22
CA ILE A 28 -12.49 -1.44 -17.54
C ILE A 28 -13.56 -2.35 -16.92
N VAL A 29 -14.55 -1.78 -16.25
CA VAL A 29 -15.64 -2.54 -15.63
C VAL A 29 -16.51 -3.23 -16.69
N ALA A 30 -16.76 -2.58 -17.83
CA ALA A 30 -17.49 -3.18 -18.95
C ALA A 30 -16.73 -4.36 -19.56
N ALA A 31 -15.41 -4.23 -19.75
CA ALA A 31 -14.56 -5.33 -20.22
C ALA A 31 -14.59 -6.50 -19.24
N TRP A 32 -14.41 -6.24 -17.94
CA TRP A 32 -14.44 -7.26 -16.90
C TRP A 32 -15.78 -8.01 -16.81
N ARG A 33 -16.90 -7.29 -16.90
CA ARG A 33 -18.25 -7.92 -16.95
C ARG A 33 -18.48 -8.77 -18.21
N SER A 34 -17.74 -8.50 -19.30
CA SER A 34 -17.84 -9.27 -20.54
C SER A 34 -17.02 -10.56 -20.52
N GLU A 35 -15.99 -10.65 -19.67
CA GLU A 35 -15.06 -11.78 -19.58
C GLU A 35 -15.63 -13.00 -18.85
N GLY A 36 -16.69 -12.83 -18.05
CA GLY A 36 -17.42 -13.97 -17.48
C GLY A 36 -18.18 -13.67 -16.19
N PRO A 37 -18.86 -14.69 -15.63
CA PRO A 37 -19.60 -14.56 -14.38
C PRO A 37 -18.64 -14.26 -13.23
N VAL A 38 -18.89 -13.17 -12.50
CA VAL A 38 -18.22 -12.88 -11.24
C VAL A 38 -18.57 -13.98 -10.24
N PRO A 39 -17.60 -14.63 -9.57
CA PRO A 39 -17.90 -15.55 -8.48
C PRO A 39 -18.75 -14.84 -7.44
N GLN A 40 -19.97 -15.30 -7.21
CA GLN A 40 -20.77 -14.81 -6.10
C GLN A 40 -20.07 -15.27 -4.83
N TRP A 41 -19.54 -14.31 -4.08
CA TRP A 41 -19.06 -14.60 -2.74
C TRP A 41 -20.24 -15.18 -1.94
N PRO A 42 -20.09 -16.32 -1.26
CA PRO A 42 -21.20 -16.96 -0.57
C PRO A 42 -21.80 -16.01 0.47
N ASP A 43 -23.09 -15.71 0.33
CA ASP A 43 -23.73 -14.64 1.10
C ASP A 43 -23.87 -14.95 2.59
N GLU A 44 -23.84 -16.22 3.00
CA GLU A 44 -23.78 -16.64 4.41
C GLU A 44 -23.65 -18.17 4.43
N ILE A 45 -22.86 -18.71 5.36
CA ILE A 45 -22.92 -20.14 5.72
C ILE A 45 -24.39 -20.42 6.06
N ALA A 46 -25.02 -21.34 5.32
CA ALA A 46 -26.46 -21.58 5.38
C ALA A 46 -26.95 -21.75 6.84
N THR A 47 -27.57 -20.70 7.37
CA THR A 47 -28.34 -20.79 8.62
C THR A 47 -29.63 -21.56 8.28
N PRO A 48 -29.93 -22.71 8.91
CA PRO A 48 -31.12 -23.49 8.57
C PRO A 48 -32.39 -22.66 8.75
N ALA A 49 -33.25 -22.71 7.73
CA ALA A 49 -34.44 -21.90 7.56
C ALA A 49 -35.30 -21.76 8.83
N ALA A 50 -35.42 -20.53 9.33
CA ALA A 50 -36.41 -20.18 10.34
C ALA A 50 -37.82 -20.20 9.72
N ALA A 51 -38.74 -20.90 10.38
CA ALA A 51 -40.15 -21.00 10.01
C ALA A 51 -40.85 -19.62 9.93
N PRO A 52 -41.96 -19.48 9.18
CA PRO A 52 -42.53 -18.17 8.88
C PRO A 52 -43.19 -17.55 10.13
N ALA A 53 -42.77 -16.34 10.48
CA ALA A 53 -43.38 -15.53 11.54
C ALA A 53 -44.68 -14.84 11.05
N PRO A 54 -45.67 -14.61 11.94
CA PRO A 54 -46.98 -14.07 11.56
C PRO A 54 -46.92 -12.58 11.17
N PRO A 55 -47.90 -12.06 10.40
CA PRO A 55 -47.84 -10.71 9.85
C PRO A 55 -48.03 -9.66 10.96
N ARG A 56 -47.13 -8.68 10.99
CA ARG A 56 -47.15 -7.56 11.94
C ARG A 56 -47.91 -6.37 11.32
N PRO A 57 -48.75 -5.63 12.06
CA PRO A 57 -49.56 -4.55 11.50
C PRO A 57 -48.73 -3.29 11.22
N ASP A 58 -49.09 -2.58 10.14
CA ASP A 58 -48.50 -1.32 9.70
C ASP A 58 -48.79 -0.19 10.69
N GLY A 59 -47.73 0.44 11.21
CA GLY A 59 -47.79 1.66 12.02
C GLY A 59 -46.49 2.46 11.87
N PRO A 60 -46.54 3.81 11.98
CA PRO A 60 -45.50 4.69 11.44
C PRO A 60 -44.20 4.58 12.24
N ARG A 61 -43.09 4.50 11.49
CA ARG A 61 -41.72 4.52 12.00
C ARG A 61 -41.32 5.97 12.28
N ASP A 62 -40.90 6.24 13.50
CA ASP A 62 -40.03 7.37 13.84
C ASP A 62 -38.92 6.88 14.78
N GLU A 63 -37.73 7.45 14.57
CA GLU A 63 -36.41 6.88 14.84
C GLU A 63 -35.91 7.06 16.29
N GLU A 64 -35.27 6.01 16.84
CA GLU A 64 -34.10 6.14 17.72
C GLU A 64 -33.26 4.85 17.64
N PRO A 65 -31.94 4.91 17.34
CA PRO A 65 -31.13 3.70 17.21
C PRO A 65 -30.82 3.14 18.61
N THR A 66 -31.68 2.23 19.08
CA THR A 66 -31.36 1.37 20.22
C THR A 66 -30.12 0.53 19.88
N PRO A 67 -29.07 0.56 20.73
CA PRO A 67 -27.85 -0.19 20.46
C PRO A 67 -28.18 -1.68 20.37
N ALA A 68 -27.72 -2.31 19.29
CA ALA A 68 -27.90 -3.73 19.05
C ALA A 68 -27.42 -4.51 20.28
N ARG A 69 -28.41 -5.13 20.91
CA ARG A 69 -28.28 -6.06 22.03
C ARG A 69 -27.23 -7.09 21.68
N GLY A 70 -26.14 -7.09 22.45
CA GLY A 70 -24.98 -7.94 22.28
C GLY A 70 -25.38 -9.41 22.08
N ILE A 71 -24.81 -10.01 21.05
CA ILE A 71 -24.92 -11.42 20.74
C ILE A 71 -24.23 -12.18 21.88
N ALA A 72 -24.97 -13.07 22.55
CA ALA A 72 -24.44 -13.88 23.63
C ALA A 72 -23.30 -14.78 23.11
N ARG A 73 -22.12 -14.63 23.72
CA ARG A 73 -20.94 -15.47 23.50
C ARG A 73 -21.23 -16.90 24.02
N PRO A 74 -20.72 -17.97 23.39
CA PRO A 74 -20.89 -19.32 23.92
C PRO A 74 -20.15 -19.42 25.27
N THR A 75 -20.84 -19.89 26.30
CA THR A 75 -20.22 -20.25 27.58
C THR A 75 -19.36 -21.49 27.33
N SER A 76 -18.04 -21.31 27.41
CA SER A 76 -17.11 -22.39 27.69
C SER A 76 -17.15 -22.65 29.19
N ASP A 77 -17.62 -23.84 29.59
CA ASP A 77 -17.43 -24.35 30.94
C ASP A 77 -15.97 -24.81 31.07
N GLU A 78 -15.07 -23.87 31.37
CA GLU A 78 -13.79 -24.16 32.01
C GLU A 78 -13.81 -23.60 33.44
N PRO A 79 -13.20 -24.29 34.43
CA PRO A 79 -13.10 -23.75 35.77
C PRO A 79 -12.38 -22.40 35.70
N SER A 80 -13.08 -21.34 36.10
CA SER A 80 -12.48 -20.02 36.16
C SER A 80 -11.45 -20.01 37.29
N ASP A 81 -10.17 -20.10 36.95
CA ASP A 81 -9.11 -19.51 37.77
C ASP A 81 -9.28 -17.99 37.69
N ALA A 82 -10.31 -17.50 38.38
CA ALA A 82 -10.69 -16.12 38.50
C ALA A 82 -9.92 -15.46 39.65
N ASP A 83 -8.58 -15.56 39.63
CA ASP A 83 -7.71 -14.88 40.59
C ASP A 83 -6.27 -14.67 40.04
N GLU A 84 -6.07 -14.57 38.71
CA GLU A 84 -4.82 -14.05 38.14
C GLU A 84 -5.07 -12.72 37.42
N PRO A 85 -4.50 -11.60 37.91
CA PRO A 85 -4.75 -10.29 37.34
C PRO A 85 -4.09 -10.15 35.96
N ASP A 86 -4.90 -9.85 34.95
CA ASP A 86 -4.51 -9.11 33.75
C ASP A 86 -3.23 -9.56 33.04
N GLU A 87 -3.08 -10.85 32.73
CA GLU A 87 -2.00 -11.35 31.87
C GLU A 87 -2.30 -11.09 30.38
N HIS A 88 -2.36 -9.81 30.01
CA HIS A 88 -2.45 -9.40 28.62
C HIS A 88 -1.05 -9.41 28.00
N PHE A 89 -0.93 -10.08 26.84
CA PHE A 89 0.29 -10.02 26.03
C PHE A 89 0.61 -8.55 25.70
N VAL A 90 1.69 -8.04 26.27
CA VAL A 90 2.29 -6.77 25.88
C VAL A 90 3.23 -7.10 24.74
N PRO A 91 2.97 -6.64 23.50
CA PRO A 91 3.90 -6.82 22.42
C PRO A 91 5.28 -6.32 22.86
N PRO A 92 6.35 -7.09 22.62
CA PRO A 92 7.69 -6.62 22.91
C PRO A 92 7.92 -5.31 22.15
N GLU A 93 8.72 -4.41 22.73
CA GLU A 93 9.06 -3.16 22.06
C GLU A 93 9.64 -3.49 20.67
N PRO A 94 9.18 -2.81 19.60
CA PRO A 94 9.63 -3.11 18.27
C PRO A 94 11.15 -2.94 18.18
N PRO A 95 11.86 -3.82 17.46
CA PRO A 95 13.29 -3.70 17.29
C PRO A 95 13.64 -2.33 16.69
N PRO A 96 14.79 -1.74 17.06
CA PRO A 96 15.18 -0.43 16.57
C PRO A 96 15.33 -0.45 15.05
N LEU A 97 14.86 0.61 14.39
CA LEU A 97 14.94 0.72 12.94
C LEU A 97 16.41 0.73 12.48
N PRO A 98 16.72 0.05 11.36
CA PRO A 98 18.07 0.03 10.80
C PRO A 98 18.50 1.45 10.46
N ARG A 99 19.63 1.86 11.04
CA ARG A 99 20.22 3.20 10.78
C ARG A 99 20.80 3.22 9.38
N LEU A 100 20.59 4.31 8.63
CA LEU A 100 21.33 4.56 7.38
C LEU A 100 22.83 4.62 7.69
N GLY A 101 23.54 3.54 7.41
CA GLY A 101 24.98 3.46 7.61
C GLY A 101 25.75 4.29 6.57
N PRO A 102 27.04 4.58 6.84
CA PRO A 102 27.96 5.18 5.87
C PRO A 102 27.90 4.61 4.44
N PRO A 103 27.75 3.29 4.21
CA PRO A 103 27.65 2.77 2.83
C PRO A 103 26.40 3.25 2.07
N ALA A 104 25.28 3.56 2.74
CA ALA A 104 24.10 4.10 2.08
C ALA A 104 24.36 5.51 1.52
N ILE A 105 25.22 6.28 2.18
CA ILE A 105 25.63 7.64 1.74
C ILE A 105 26.35 7.55 0.39
N VAL A 106 27.17 6.53 0.17
CA VAL A 106 27.86 6.31 -1.11
C VAL A 106 26.84 6.12 -2.24
N GLY A 107 25.83 5.29 -2.01
CA GLY A 107 24.75 5.07 -2.96
C GLY A 107 23.99 6.35 -3.30
N ILE A 108 23.62 7.13 -2.28
CA ILE A 108 22.94 8.42 -2.45
C ILE A 108 23.83 9.43 -3.21
N ALA A 109 25.13 9.48 -2.92
CA ALA A 109 26.07 10.35 -3.60
C ALA A 109 26.19 10.00 -5.09
N LEU A 110 26.23 8.71 -5.45
CA LEU A 110 26.22 8.25 -6.84
C LEU A 110 24.96 8.66 -7.59
N LEU A 111 23.80 8.65 -6.90
CA LEU A 111 22.55 9.13 -7.49
C LEU A 111 22.53 10.64 -7.71
N ALA A 112 22.94 11.40 -6.70
CA ALA A 112 23.03 12.86 -6.82
C ALA A 112 24.02 13.26 -7.93
N LEU A 113 25.17 12.58 -8.00
CA LEU A 113 26.16 12.78 -9.06
C LEU A 113 25.56 12.42 -10.43
N GLY A 114 24.96 11.24 -10.57
CA GLY A 114 24.35 10.81 -11.82
C GLY A 114 23.27 11.76 -12.33
N LEU A 115 22.39 12.22 -11.43
CA LEU A 115 21.36 13.21 -11.74
C LEU A 115 21.97 14.55 -12.17
N LEU A 116 23.03 15.02 -11.49
CA LEU A 116 23.76 16.22 -11.87
C LEU A 116 24.35 16.10 -13.28
N LEU A 117 24.93 14.95 -13.64
CA LEU A 117 25.47 14.71 -14.97
C LEU A 117 24.41 14.70 -16.07
N VAL A 118 23.17 14.25 -15.77
CA VAL A 118 22.06 14.25 -16.74
C VAL A 118 21.52 15.66 -16.95
N VAL A 119 21.29 16.41 -15.87
CA VAL A 119 20.64 17.73 -15.92
C VAL A 119 21.60 18.84 -16.35
N ALA A 120 22.83 18.81 -15.84
CA ALA A 120 23.80 19.89 -16.01
C ALA A 120 25.25 19.37 -16.14
N PRO A 121 25.57 18.60 -17.19
CA PRO A 121 26.92 18.04 -17.38
C PRO A 121 28.02 19.12 -17.51
N SER A 122 27.64 20.33 -17.93
CA SER A 122 28.54 21.47 -18.07
C SER A 122 29.10 21.98 -16.74
N VAL A 123 28.42 21.76 -15.60
CA VAL A 123 28.90 22.14 -14.27
C VAL A 123 30.19 21.41 -13.90
N LEU A 124 30.37 20.21 -14.44
CA LEU A 124 31.56 19.38 -14.26
C LEU A 124 32.58 19.55 -15.40
N GLY A 125 32.39 20.53 -16.28
CA GLY A 125 33.25 20.77 -17.45
C GLY A 125 33.18 19.66 -18.51
N MET A 126 32.16 18.81 -18.46
CA MET A 126 31.98 17.70 -19.41
C MET A 126 31.18 18.13 -20.63
N SER A 127 31.56 17.58 -21.78
CA SER A 127 30.79 17.69 -23.03
C SER A 127 29.42 17.03 -22.87
N SER A 128 28.38 17.67 -23.41
CA SER A 128 27.00 17.15 -23.38
C SER A 128 26.87 15.76 -24.00
N VAL A 129 27.81 15.36 -24.86
CA VAL A 129 27.86 14.03 -25.49
C VAL A 129 28.09 12.93 -24.45
N TYR A 130 28.82 13.21 -23.37
CA TYR A 130 29.16 12.23 -22.33
C TYR A 130 28.28 12.34 -21.08
N GLY A 131 27.60 13.48 -20.88
CA GLY A 131 26.76 13.72 -19.70
C GLY A 131 25.66 12.68 -19.51
N LEU A 132 24.89 12.42 -20.57
CA LEU A 132 23.79 11.47 -20.53
C LEU A 132 24.24 10.01 -20.27
N PRO A 133 25.20 9.42 -21.02
CA PRO A 133 25.61 8.04 -20.78
C PRO A 133 26.30 7.84 -19.42
N LEU A 134 27.18 8.75 -18.99
CA LEU A 134 27.81 8.64 -17.66
C LEU A 134 26.79 8.86 -16.54
N GLY A 135 25.86 9.78 -16.71
CA GLY A 135 24.80 10.05 -15.73
C GLY A 135 23.90 8.83 -15.51
N LEU A 136 23.47 8.18 -16.60
CA LEU A 136 22.72 6.92 -16.54
C LEU A 136 23.52 5.79 -15.88
N LEU A 137 24.80 5.63 -16.22
CA LEU A 137 25.67 4.62 -15.58
C LEU A 137 25.84 4.88 -14.09
N SER A 138 26.04 6.14 -13.69
CA SER A 138 26.14 6.52 -12.28
C SER A 138 24.83 6.31 -11.52
N LEU A 139 23.69 6.61 -12.14
CA LEU A 139 22.36 6.33 -11.58
C LEU A 139 22.14 4.82 -11.39
N ALA A 140 22.45 4.01 -12.40
CA ALA A 140 22.35 2.56 -12.34
C ALA A 140 23.28 1.96 -11.27
N ALA A 141 24.52 2.44 -11.18
CA ALA A 141 25.48 2.02 -10.17
C ALA A 141 25.02 2.40 -8.75
N GLY A 142 24.48 3.62 -8.56
CA GLY A 142 23.89 4.07 -7.31
C GLY A 142 22.71 3.19 -6.90
N LEU A 143 21.72 3.02 -7.78
CA LEU A 143 20.56 2.15 -7.51
C LEU A 143 21.00 0.72 -7.19
N GLY A 144 21.89 0.14 -8.00
CA GLY A 144 22.42 -1.20 -7.79
C GLY A 144 23.14 -1.35 -6.45
N TRP A 145 23.94 -0.35 -6.06
CA TRP A 145 24.59 -0.31 -4.75
C TRP A 145 23.58 -0.28 -3.59
N LEU A 146 22.54 0.55 -3.68
CA LEU A 146 21.49 0.58 -2.67
C LEU A 146 20.75 -0.76 -2.59
N VAL A 147 20.39 -1.36 -3.72
CA VAL A 147 19.71 -2.67 -3.76
C VAL A 147 20.57 -3.76 -3.12
N LEU A 148 21.85 -3.83 -3.49
CA LEU A 148 22.79 -4.78 -2.87
C LEU A 148 22.95 -4.54 -1.37
N ARG A 149 22.80 -3.30 -0.90
CA ARG A 149 22.85 -2.98 0.53
C ARG A 149 21.57 -3.35 1.28
N LEU A 150 20.42 -3.22 0.62
CA LEU A 150 19.12 -3.67 1.14
C LEU A 150 19.03 -5.20 1.14
N TRP A 151 19.82 -5.87 0.32
CA TRP A 151 19.92 -7.32 0.35
C TRP A 151 20.44 -7.78 1.71
N PRO A 152 19.70 -8.64 2.43
CA PRO A 152 20.13 -9.16 3.73
C PRO A 152 21.48 -9.86 3.56
N THR A 153 22.52 -9.30 4.17
CA THR A 153 23.80 -10.00 4.31
C THR A 153 23.66 -10.96 5.49
N PRO A 154 23.96 -12.26 5.32
CA PRO A 154 23.80 -13.26 6.38
C PRO A 154 24.64 -13.02 7.65
N ALA A 155 25.45 -11.96 7.70
CA ALA A 155 26.42 -11.69 8.76
C ALA A 155 25.96 -10.66 9.80
N ASP A 156 24.79 -10.05 9.62
CA ASP A 156 24.18 -9.14 10.62
C ASP A 156 23.17 -9.88 11.54
N GLY A 157 23.18 -11.23 11.53
CA GLY A 157 22.47 -12.04 12.52
C GLY A 157 23.22 -11.97 13.85
N ASP A 158 22.56 -11.46 14.88
CA ASP A 158 23.00 -11.59 16.26
C ASP A 158 23.17 -13.11 16.54
N PRO A 159 24.29 -13.58 17.11
CA PRO A 159 24.47 -15.00 17.42
C PRO A 159 23.48 -15.53 18.49
N ASP A 160 22.66 -14.66 19.07
CA ASP A 160 21.67 -15.00 20.09
C ASP A 160 20.25 -15.24 19.52
N GLU A 161 20.08 -15.22 18.19
CA GLU A 161 18.80 -15.48 17.51
C GLU A 161 18.64 -16.98 17.15
N ASP A 162 18.85 -17.86 18.13
CA ASP A 162 18.38 -19.26 18.09
C ASP A 162 16.87 -19.28 18.43
N ASP A 163 16.03 -18.75 17.54
CA ASP A 163 14.57 -18.95 17.60
C ASP A 163 14.20 -20.18 16.75
N ASP A 164 14.10 -21.33 17.42
CA ASP A 164 13.62 -22.61 16.89
C ASP A 164 12.14 -22.48 16.47
N GLY A 165 11.91 -21.87 15.31
CA GLY A 165 10.59 -21.63 14.71
C GLY A 165 9.85 -22.86 14.19
N ALA A 166 10.08 -24.05 14.75
CA ALA A 166 9.25 -25.23 14.47
C ALA A 166 9.36 -26.28 15.58
N VAL A 167 8.31 -26.41 16.40
CA VAL A 167 8.02 -27.65 17.13
C VAL A 167 7.03 -28.48 16.30
N LEU A 168 7.42 -29.72 15.96
CA LEU A 168 6.59 -30.72 15.27
C LEU A 168 5.81 -31.58 16.28
#